data_AF-A0A8T6YKB6-F1
#
_entry.id   AF-A0A8T6YKB6-F1
#
_cell.length_a   1.000
_cell.length_b   1.000
_cell.length_c   1.000
_cell.angle_alpha   90.00
_cell.angle_beta   90.00
_cell.angle_gamma   90.00
#
_symmetry.space_group_name_H-M   'P 1'
#
loop_
_entity.id
_entity.type
_entity.pdbx_description
1 polymer ?
#
loop_
_entity_poly.entity_id
_entity_poly.type
_entity_poly.pdbx_seq_one_letter_code
_entity_poly.pdbx_strand_id
1 'polypeptide(L)' 'MGMQATSKGTMPVVLLKEGGSETKGRDAQKNNIAAAKIIAEIVHSSLGPRGMDKMLVDSLGDVTITND' A
#
# COMPACT_ATOMS: atom_id res chain seq x y z
N MET A 1 49.42 32.28 -5.63
CA MET A 1 48.57 32.17 -4.42
C MET A 1 47.13 32.27 -4.90
N GLY A 2 46.32 31.22 -5.04
CA GLY A 2 46.34 29.88 -4.47
C GLY A 2 44.89 29.55 -4.15
N MET A 3 44.16 29.07 -5.15
CA MET A 3 42.75 28.68 -5.05
C MET A 3 42.61 27.44 -4.15
N GLN A 4 41.68 27.42 -3.20
CA GLN A 4 41.30 26.18 -2.52
C GLN A 4 39.79 26.12 -2.23
N ALA A 5 39.21 25.00 -2.65
CA ALA A 5 37.82 24.60 -2.53
C ALA A 5 37.64 23.57 -1.39
N THR A 6 36.36 23.26 -1.10
CA THR A 6 35.79 22.17 -0.25
C THR A 6 35.64 22.50 1.25
N SER A 7 34.57 22.13 1.97
CA SER A 7 33.54 21.10 1.76
C SER A 7 32.17 21.54 2.34
N LYS A 8 31.08 21.38 1.56
CA LYS A 8 29.71 21.41 2.11
C LYS A 8 29.49 20.08 2.82
N GLY A 9 29.46 20.14 4.15
CA GLY A 9 29.38 18.99 5.03
C GLY A 9 28.20 18.07 4.73
N THR A 10 28.51 16.78 4.75
CA THR A 10 27.66 15.59 4.75
C THR A 10 26.63 15.62 5.89
N MET A 11 25.50 16.32 5.71
CA MET A 11 24.30 16.00 6.48
C MET A 11 23.67 14.75 5.86
N PRO A 12 23.53 13.62 6.58
CA PRO A 12 22.84 12.46 6.05
C PRO A 12 21.39 12.82 5.79
N VAL A 13 20.99 12.81 4.51
CA VAL A 13 19.59 12.97 4.12
C VAL A 13 18.89 11.67 4.47
N VAL A 14 18.13 11.68 5.56
CA VAL A 14 17.28 10.57 5.96
C VAL A 14 16.05 10.58 5.06
N LEU A 15 16.02 9.71 4.04
CA LEU A 15 14.90 9.64 3.07
C LEU A 15 13.65 8.98 3.66
N LEU A 16 13.82 8.06 4.61
CA LEU A 16 12.74 7.31 5.26
C LEU A 16 12.83 7.51 6.76
N LYS A 17 11.68 7.69 7.43
CA LYS A 17 11.61 7.74 8.89
C LYS A 17 12.24 6.48 9.49
N GLU A 18 12.85 6.57 10.66
CA GLU A 18 13.34 5.40 11.40
C GLU A 18 12.22 4.34 11.54
N GLY A 19 12.51 3.11 11.10
CA GLY A 19 11.54 2.02 11.01
C GLY A 19 10.73 1.95 9.70
N GLY A 20 10.94 2.88 8.76
CA GLY A 20 10.31 2.86 7.44
C GLY A 20 10.93 1.80 6.53
N SER A 21 10.09 0.97 5.92
CA SER A 21 10.49 0.08 4.83
C SER A 21 9.94 0.62 3.50
N GLU A 22 10.70 0.42 2.44
CA GLU A 22 10.31 0.84 1.10
C GLU A 22 10.58 -0.31 0.13
N THR A 23 9.57 -0.66 -0.67
CA THR A 23 9.72 -1.63 -1.76
C THR A 23 9.60 -0.87 -3.07
N LYS A 24 10.55 -1.06 -4.00
CA LYS A 24 10.60 -0.34 -5.29
C LYS A 24 10.60 -1.27 -6.48
N GLY A 25 10.28 -0.69 -7.63
CA GLY A 25 10.44 -1.34 -8.92
C GLY A 25 9.48 -2.50 -9.12
N ARG A 26 9.97 -3.58 -9.75
CA ARG A 26 9.13 -4.72 -10.18
C ARG A 26 8.46 -5.45 -9.02
N ASP A 27 9.10 -5.53 -7.86
CA ASP A 27 8.53 -6.28 -6.73
C ASP A 27 7.35 -5.52 -6.11
N ALA A 28 7.45 -4.19 -6.00
CA ALA A 28 6.32 -3.35 -5.60
C ALA A 28 5.16 -3.47 -6.60
N GLN A 29 5.45 -3.47 -7.90
CA GLN A 29 4.42 -3.64 -8.94
C GLN A 29 3.73 -5.00 -8.83
N LYS A 30 4.48 -6.09 -8.67
CA LYS A 30 3.93 -7.44 -8.51
C LYS A 30 3.02 -7.53 -7.28
N ASN A 31 3.47 -6.99 -6.15
CA ASN A 31 2.70 -6.98 -4.90
C ASN A 31 1.39 -6.22 -5.07
N ASN A 32 1.43 -5.04 -5.70
CA ASN A 32 0.23 -4.24 -5.94
C ASN A 32 -0.76 -4.94 -6.88
N ILE A 33 -0.26 -5.60 -7.95
CA ILE A 33 -1.12 -6.37 -8.86
C ILE A 33 -1.77 -7.56 -8.13
N ALA A 34 -1.00 -8.28 -7.30
CA ALA A 34 -1.54 -9.39 -6.53
C ALA A 34 -2.62 -8.92 -5.54
N ALA A 35 -2.37 -7.84 -4.80
CA ALA A 35 -3.35 -7.24 -3.90
C ALA A 35 -4.64 -6.82 -4.65
N ALA A 36 -4.50 -6.15 -5.80
CA ALA A 36 -5.63 -5.73 -6.61
C ALA A 36 -6.46 -6.92 -7.13
N LYS A 37 -5.81 -8.02 -7.54
CA LYS A 37 -6.49 -9.25 -7.97
C LYS A 37 -7.32 -9.86 -6.84
N ILE A 38 -6.75 -9.94 -5.64
CA ILE A 38 -7.45 -10.49 -4.48
C ILE A 38 -8.68 -9.64 -4.14
N ILE A 39 -8.53 -8.31 -4.12
CA ILE A 39 -9.65 -7.40 -3.88
C ILE A 39 -10.73 -7.58 -4.96
N ALA A 40 -10.33 -7.68 -6.23
CA ALA A 40 -11.25 -7.91 -7.34
C ALA A 40 -12.03 -9.22 -7.19
N GLU A 41 -11.37 -10.31 -6.80
CA GLU A 41 -12.01 -11.60 -6.54
C GLU A 41 -13.03 -11.53 -5.40
N ILE A 42 -12.73 -10.78 -4.34
CA ILE A 42 -13.65 -10.58 -3.21
C ILE A 42 -14.92 -9.87 -3.66
N VAL A 43 -14.83 -8.78 -4.42
CA VAL A 43 -15.99 -7.97 -4.82
C VAL A 43 -16.71 -8.52 -6.05
N HIS A 44 -16.09 -9.41 -6.84
CA HIS A 44 -16.65 -9.89 -8.10
C HIS A 44 -18.06 -10.47 -7.96
N SER A 45 -18.34 -11.17 -6.86
CA SER A 45 -19.66 -11.79 -6.64
C SER A 45 -20.77 -10.79 -6.28
N SER A 46 -20.43 -9.54 -5.97
CA SER A 46 -21.38 -8.49 -5.59
C SER A 46 -21.88 -7.69 -6.80
N LEU A 47 -21.37 -8.00 -8.00
CA LEU A 47 -21.69 -7.27 -9.22
C LEU A 47 -22.97 -7.79 -9.90
N GLY A 48 -23.85 -6.87 -10.27
CA GLY A 48 -25.05 -7.12 -11.06
C GLY A 48 -26.33 -7.34 -10.24
N PRO A 49 -27.49 -7.53 -10.90
CA PRO A 49 -28.80 -7.63 -10.23
C PRO A 49 -28.97 -8.91 -9.39
N ARG A 50 -28.01 -9.83 -9.45
CA ARG A 50 -27.92 -11.03 -8.60
C ARG A 50 -26.60 -11.06 -7.81
N GLY A 51 -26.04 -9.88 -7.53
CA GLY A 51 -24.89 -9.73 -6.66
C GLY A 51 -25.18 -10.26 -5.25
N MET A 52 -24.17 -10.85 -4.61
CA MET A 52 -24.22 -11.30 -3.23
C MET A 52 -23.74 -10.20 -2.30
N ASP A 53 -24.51 -9.95 -1.24
CA ASP A 53 -24.07 -9.12 -0.13
C ASP A 53 -22.86 -9.75 0.58
N LYS A 54 -22.00 -8.89 1.12
CA LYS A 54 -20.85 -9.26 1.94
C LYS A 54 -21.18 -9.01 3.41
N MET A 55 -21.00 -10.05 4.22
CA MET A 55 -21.03 -9.95 5.67
C MET A 55 -19.62 -9.65 6.18
N LEU A 56 -19.45 -8.45 6.73
CA LEU A 56 -18.22 -8.00 7.37
C LEU A 56 -18.40 -8.08 8.88
N VAL A 57 -17.40 -8.64 9.56
CA VAL A 57 -17.37 -8.77 11.03
C VAL A 57 -16.12 -8.07 11.53
N ASP A 58 -16.28 -7.06 12.38
CA ASP A 58 -15.15 -6.42 13.04
C ASP A 58 -14.61 -7.30 14.18
N SER A 59 -13.39 -7.01 14.62
CA SER A 59 -12.70 -7.57 15.78
C SER A 59 -13.52 -7.53 17.08
N LEU A 60 -14.43 -6.56 17.25
CA LEU A 60 -15.34 -6.47 18.40
C LEU A 60 -16.62 -7.29 18.24
N GLY A 61 -16.84 -7.90 17.07
CA GLY A 61 -18.00 -8.74 16.76
C GLY A 61 -19.17 -8.01 16.10
N ASP A 62 -19.04 -6.70 15.82
CA ASP A 62 -20.05 -5.95 15.09
C ASP A 62 -20.16 -6.46 13.64
N VAL A 63 -21.40 -6.69 13.19
CA VAL A 63 -21.70 -7.27 11.88
C VAL A 63 -22.35 -6.23 10.97
N THR A 64 -21.77 -6.04 9.78
CA THR A 64 -22.33 -5.20 8.72
C THR A 64 -22.53 -6.04 7.46
N ILE A 65 -23.73 -5.99 6.86
CA ILE A 65 -24.02 -6.67 5.59
C ILE A 65 -24.23 -5.61 4.51
N THR A 66 -23.44 -5.64 3.44
CA THR A 66 -23.50 -4.64 2.34
C THR A 66 -23.17 -5.25 0.98
N ASN A 67 -23.84 -4.77 -0.07
CA ASN A 67 -23.48 -5.01 -1.47
C ASN A 67 -22.77 -3.80 -2.11
N ASP A 68 -22.75 -2.66 -1.43
CA ASP A 68 -21.93 -1.49 -1.76
C ASP A 68 -20.49 -1.70 -1.28
#